data_AF-A0A540W4Z7-F1
#
_entry.id   AF-A0A540W4Z7-F1
#
_cell.length_a   1.000
_cell.length_b   1.000
_cell.length_c   1.000
_cell.angle_alpha   90.00
_cell.angle_beta   90.00
_cell.angle_gamma   90.00
#
_symmetry.space_group_name_H-M   'P 1'
#
loop_
_entity.id
_entity.type
_entity.pdbx_description
1 polymer ?
#
loop_
_entity_poly.entity_id
_entity_poly.type
_entity_poly.pdbx_seq_one_letter_code
_entity_poly.pdbx_strand_id
1 'polypeptide(L)'
;MTDALPYLTYLLAYDPAVHGPFNRARTAALVRAAVVVELALRGQLAEADGVVRPTGAPVERDPVLAAARPRCDAQPAGWAQLLRRDRAQTLRAVEDRLAATGLLTVEERQTLVVPTRWVTLTTPEAADAVRRRVAALLASPGPARRVPPGDAALAALAAAAGLPPAHRGHPRGAAMTRRLADVAPGLAQAIRNLPADLARSTRLPAGPHHEGPGEPPAAAAPS
;
A
#
# COMPACT_ATOMS: atom_id res chain seq x y z
N MET A 1 13.99 -7.07 -7.16
CA MET A 1 12.56 -7.27 -7.45
C MET A 1 11.74 -6.25 -6.66
N THR A 2 11.80 -4.98 -7.05
CA THR A 2 11.02 -3.88 -6.42
C THR A 2 9.82 -3.47 -7.27
N ASP A 3 9.60 -4.17 -8.40
CA ASP A 3 8.45 -3.97 -9.30
C ASP A 3 7.17 -4.71 -8.88
N ALA A 4 7.18 -5.41 -7.74
CA ALA A 4 5.97 -6.06 -7.23
C ALA A 4 4.98 -5.02 -6.69
N LEU A 5 3.68 -5.29 -6.79
CA LEU A 5 2.61 -4.41 -6.32
C LEU A 5 2.81 -3.82 -4.92
N PRO A 6 3.21 -4.58 -3.86
CA PRO A 6 3.36 -3.99 -2.52
C PRO A 6 4.38 -2.86 -2.47
N TYR A 7 5.48 -2.95 -3.23
CA TYR A 7 6.53 -1.94 -3.27
C TYR A 7 6.09 -0.73 -4.08
N LEU A 8 5.55 -0.94 -5.28
CA LEU A 8 5.01 0.14 -6.11
C LEU A 8 3.92 0.91 -5.37
N THR A 9 3.06 0.20 -4.66
CA THR A 9 1.97 0.80 -3.89
C THR A 9 2.48 1.58 -2.68
N TYR A 10 3.53 1.09 -2.00
CA TYR A 10 4.18 1.85 -0.94
C TYR A 10 4.79 3.16 -1.48
N LEU A 11 5.55 3.07 -2.57
CA LEU A 11 6.18 4.23 -3.21
C LEU A 11 5.14 5.25 -3.69
N LEU A 12 4.01 4.79 -4.21
CA LEU A 12 2.90 5.66 -4.63
C LEU A 12 2.23 6.38 -3.44
N ALA A 13 2.13 5.70 -2.29
CA ALA A 13 1.55 6.26 -1.06
C ALA A 13 2.52 7.14 -0.27
N TYR A 14 3.80 7.13 -0.64
CA TYR A 14 4.81 7.94 0.01
C TYR A 14 4.64 9.42 -0.36
N ASP A 15 4.55 10.25 0.66
CA ASP A 15 4.43 11.70 0.54
C ASP A 15 5.77 12.35 0.93
N PRO A 16 6.47 12.98 -0.03
CA PRO A 16 7.74 13.64 0.25
C PRO A 16 7.60 14.85 1.17
N ALA A 17 6.45 15.51 1.24
CA ALA A 17 6.25 16.71 2.05
C ALA A 17 6.28 16.41 3.56
N VAL A 18 5.90 15.19 3.95
CA VAL A 18 5.90 14.74 5.35
C VAL A 18 6.99 13.69 5.63
N HIS A 19 7.91 13.49 4.68
CA HIS A 19 8.97 12.48 4.73
C HIS A 19 8.47 11.11 5.24
N GLY A 20 7.40 10.62 4.63
CA GLY A 20 6.78 9.37 5.05
C GLY A 20 5.46 9.05 4.34
N PRO A 21 4.83 7.92 4.69
CA PRO A 21 3.51 7.60 4.16
C PRO A 21 2.47 8.65 4.57
N PHE A 22 1.64 9.11 3.62
CA PHE A 22 0.58 10.12 3.85
C PHE A 22 -0.27 9.85 5.09
N ASN A 23 -0.54 8.57 5.37
CA ASN A 23 -1.08 8.08 6.63
C ASN A 23 -0.61 6.64 6.83
N ARG A 24 0.09 6.34 7.93
CA ARG A 24 0.70 5.02 8.18
C ARG A 24 -0.33 3.88 8.22
N ALA A 25 -1.48 4.08 8.88
CA ALA A 25 -2.54 3.06 8.96
C ALA A 25 -3.21 2.81 7.60
N ARG A 26 -3.48 3.89 6.85
CA ARG A 26 -4.01 3.81 5.48
C ARG A 26 -3.04 3.10 4.54
N THR A 27 -1.75 3.43 4.65
CA THR A 27 -0.68 2.80 3.87
C THR A 27 -0.54 1.33 4.24
N ALA A 28 -0.62 0.97 5.51
CA ALA A 28 -0.59 -0.42 5.95
C ALA A 28 -1.74 -1.25 5.35
N ALA A 29 -2.96 -0.70 5.33
CA ALA A 29 -4.11 -1.33 4.70
C ALA A 29 -3.94 -1.46 3.18
N LEU A 30 -3.40 -0.44 2.53
CA LEU A 30 -3.19 -0.42 1.09
C LEU A 30 -2.09 -1.39 0.64
N VAL A 31 -0.94 -1.39 1.32
CA VAL A 31 0.16 -2.32 1.08
C VAL A 31 -0.28 -3.76 1.35
N ARG A 32 -1.07 -4.00 2.40
CA ARG A 32 -1.67 -5.33 2.63
C ARG A 32 -2.56 -5.74 1.47
N ALA A 33 -3.36 -4.83 0.93
CA ALA A 33 -4.19 -5.13 -0.22
C ALA A 33 -3.35 -5.46 -1.47
N ALA A 34 -2.28 -4.71 -1.71
CA ALA A 34 -1.34 -4.96 -2.78
C ALA A 34 -0.68 -6.36 -2.68
N VAL A 35 -0.29 -6.79 -1.48
CA VAL A 35 0.23 -8.16 -1.24
C VAL A 35 -0.81 -9.22 -1.61
N VAL A 36 -2.04 -9.10 -1.14
CA VAL A 36 -3.10 -10.10 -1.41
C VAL A 36 -3.43 -10.15 -2.91
N VAL A 37 -3.47 -8.99 -3.58
CA VAL A 37 -3.68 -8.93 -5.04
C VAL A 37 -2.51 -9.55 -5.80
N GLU A 38 -1.26 -9.27 -5.42
CA GLU A 38 -0.09 -9.86 -6.06
C GLU A 38 -0.09 -11.39 -5.94
N LEU A 39 -0.41 -11.93 -4.76
CA LEU A 39 -0.53 -13.38 -4.54
C LEU A 39 -1.64 -14.00 -5.41
N ALA A 40 -2.78 -13.33 -5.54
CA ALA A 40 -3.87 -13.79 -6.41
C ALA A 40 -3.49 -13.74 -7.90
N LEU A 41 -2.84 -12.68 -8.35
CA LEU A 41 -2.34 -12.54 -9.73
C LEU A 41 -1.31 -13.62 -10.08
N ARG A 42 -0.54 -14.08 -9.10
CA ARG A 42 0.44 -15.17 -9.25
C ARG A 42 -0.19 -16.55 -9.10
N GLY A 43 -1.51 -16.64 -8.95
CA GLY A 43 -2.21 -17.91 -8.77
C GLY A 43 -1.82 -18.63 -7.47
N GLN A 44 -1.35 -17.91 -6.46
CA GLN A 44 -0.97 -18.45 -5.15
C GLN A 44 -2.12 -18.38 -4.13
N LEU A 45 -3.20 -17.68 -4.46
CA LEU A 45 -4.46 -17.67 -3.72
C LEU A 45 -5.60 -17.91 -4.69
N ALA A 46 -6.53 -18.79 -4.32
CA ALA A 46 -7.77 -19.03 -5.04
C ALA A 46 -8.97 -18.92 -4.09
N GLU A 47 -10.11 -18.49 -4.62
CA GLU A 47 -11.38 -18.46 -3.91
C GLU A 47 -12.24 -19.65 -4.31
N ALA A 48 -12.72 -20.40 -3.32
CA ALA A 48 -13.72 -21.44 -3.48
C ALA A 48 -14.76 -21.27 -2.37
N ASP A 49 -16.05 -21.24 -2.72
CA ASP A 49 -17.17 -21.08 -1.78
C ASP A 49 -17.02 -19.86 -0.84
N GLY A 50 -16.49 -18.75 -1.36
CA GLY A 50 -16.25 -17.52 -0.61
C GLY A 50 -15.07 -17.58 0.38
N VAL A 51 -14.36 -18.71 0.41
CA VAL A 51 -13.16 -18.92 1.23
C VAL A 51 -11.93 -18.86 0.34
N VAL A 52 -10.95 -18.05 0.75
CA VAL A 52 -9.67 -17.95 0.06
C VAL A 52 -8.70 -18.96 0.65
N ARG A 53 -8.04 -19.73 -0.22
CA ARG A 53 -7.06 -20.75 0.14
C ARG A 53 -5.76 -20.55 -0.63
N PRO A 54 -4.60 -20.83 -0.02
CA PRO A 54 -3.36 -20.93 -0.77
C PRO A 54 -3.42 -22.06 -1.80
N THR A 55 -2.84 -21.82 -2.96
CA THR A 55 -2.74 -22.79 -4.05
C THR A 55 -1.27 -23.05 -4.39
N GLY A 56 -0.99 -24.27 -4.87
CA GLY A 56 0.35 -24.70 -5.30
C GLY A 56 1.40 -24.78 -4.19
N ALA A 57 2.65 -25.05 -4.58
CA ALA A 57 3.81 -24.96 -3.69
C ALA A 57 4.25 -23.49 -3.52
N PRO A 58 4.92 -23.13 -2.41
CA PRO A 58 5.53 -21.82 -2.27
C PRO A 58 6.66 -21.66 -3.31
N VAL A 59 6.44 -20.86 -4.35
CA VAL A 59 7.47 -20.55 -5.37
C VAL A 59 8.12 -19.18 -5.10
N GLU A 60 7.70 -18.52 -4.03
CA GLU A 60 7.92 -17.10 -3.85
C GLU A 60 9.34 -16.77 -3.37
N ARG A 61 10.10 -16.10 -4.24
CA ARG A 61 11.45 -15.59 -3.91
C ARG A 61 11.39 -14.27 -3.14
N ASP A 62 10.23 -13.60 -3.15
CA ASP A 62 10.03 -12.37 -2.42
C ASP A 62 9.73 -12.65 -0.92
N PRO A 63 10.54 -12.14 0.02
CA PRO A 63 10.36 -12.45 1.43
C PRO A 63 9.06 -11.89 2.03
N VAL A 64 8.54 -10.77 1.50
CA VAL A 64 7.28 -10.17 1.97
C VAL A 64 6.10 -11.05 1.59
N LEU A 65 6.08 -11.50 0.34
CA LEU A 65 5.01 -12.36 -0.17
C LEU A 65 5.09 -13.78 0.43
N ALA A 66 6.32 -14.31 0.59
CA ALA A 66 6.56 -15.58 1.27
C ALA A 66 6.07 -15.56 2.72
N ALA A 67 6.30 -14.47 3.47
CA ALA A 67 5.81 -14.33 4.84
C ALA A 67 4.28 -14.14 4.94
N ALA A 68 3.66 -13.54 3.91
CA ALA A 68 2.23 -13.28 3.89
C ALA A 68 1.39 -14.53 3.56
N ARG A 69 1.92 -15.46 2.77
CA ARG A 69 1.19 -16.63 2.27
C ARG A 69 0.72 -17.57 3.39
N PRO A 70 1.56 -18.04 4.34
CA PRO A 70 1.13 -18.94 5.41
C PRO A 70 0.01 -18.36 6.28
N ARG A 71 -0.03 -17.03 6.45
CA ARG A 71 -1.06 -16.35 7.24
C ARG A 71 -2.43 -16.34 6.55
N CYS A 72 -2.45 -16.56 5.24
CA CYS A 72 -3.70 -16.77 4.51
C CYS A 72 -4.26 -18.18 4.74
N ASP A 73 -3.42 -19.15 5.10
CA ASP A 73 -3.81 -20.55 5.37
C ASP A 73 -4.35 -20.75 6.78
N ALA A 74 -3.79 -20.00 7.75
CA ALA A 74 -3.99 -20.25 9.18
C ALA A 74 -5.47 -20.26 9.63
N GLN A 75 -6.36 -19.55 8.93
CA GLN A 75 -7.80 -19.54 9.22
C GLN A 75 -8.61 -19.29 7.95
N PRO A 76 -9.72 -20.04 7.72
CA PRO A 76 -10.66 -19.77 6.64
C PRO A 76 -11.07 -18.30 6.65
N ALA A 77 -10.91 -17.62 5.52
CA ALA A 77 -11.22 -16.21 5.40
C ALA A 77 -11.58 -15.86 3.96
N GLY A 78 -12.58 -14.99 3.80
CA GLY A 78 -12.82 -14.33 2.52
C GLY A 78 -11.82 -13.20 2.26
N TRP A 79 -11.79 -12.70 1.02
CA TRP A 79 -10.85 -11.63 0.61
C TRP A 79 -10.85 -10.43 1.54
N ALA A 80 -12.01 -9.89 1.89
CA ALA A 80 -12.12 -8.70 2.75
C ALA A 80 -11.45 -8.90 4.12
N GLN A 81 -11.55 -10.10 4.69
CA GLN A 81 -10.88 -10.43 5.96
C GLN A 81 -9.36 -10.54 5.77
N LEU A 82 -8.89 -11.14 4.66
CA LEU A 82 -7.47 -11.20 4.35
C LEU A 82 -6.83 -9.81 4.18
N LEU A 83 -7.55 -8.84 3.59
CA LEU A 83 -7.10 -7.45 3.46
C LEU A 83 -7.01 -6.72 4.83
N ARG A 84 -7.72 -7.22 5.85
CA ARG A 84 -7.73 -6.64 7.20
C ARG A 84 -6.63 -7.19 8.11
N ARG A 85 -6.22 -8.45 7.90
CA ARG A 85 -5.19 -9.12 8.71
C ARG A 85 -3.80 -8.52 8.47
N ASP A 86 -2.96 -8.54 9.51
CA ASP A 86 -1.51 -8.31 9.46
C ASP A 86 -1.04 -7.01 8.79
N ARG A 87 -1.88 -5.97 8.73
CA ARG A 87 -1.58 -4.72 8.03
C ARG A 87 -0.28 -4.08 8.48
N ALA A 88 -0.12 -3.89 9.79
CA ALA A 88 1.07 -3.26 10.36
C ALA A 88 2.34 -4.11 10.14
N GLN A 89 2.22 -5.43 10.29
CA GLN A 89 3.34 -6.33 10.09
C GLN A 89 3.76 -6.40 8.61
N THR A 90 2.78 -6.39 7.70
CA THR A 90 3.03 -6.35 6.25
C THR A 90 3.72 -5.05 5.86
N LEU A 91 3.27 -3.91 6.40
CA LEU A 91 3.93 -2.62 6.16
C LEU A 91 5.39 -2.62 6.61
N ARG A 92 5.66 -3.10 7.82
CA ARG A 92 7.04 -3.21 8.35
C ARG A 92 7.91 -4.07 7.44
N ALA A 93 7.43 -5.24 7.04
CA ALA A 93 8.18 -6.13 6.15
C ALA A 93 8.50 -5.49 4.79
N VAL A 94 7.58 -4.67 4.25
CA VAL A 94 7.81 -3.91 3.01
C VAL A 94 8.86 -2.82 3.22
N GLU A 95 8.78 -2.07 4.32
CA GLU A 95 9.77 -1.04 4.67
C GLU A 95 11.16 -1.65 4.89
N ASP A 96 11.25 -2.75 5.64
CA ASP A 96 12.49 -3.49 5.88
C ASP A 96 13.10 -3.96 4.56
N ARG A 97 12.27 -4.48 3.64
CA ARG A 97 12.74 -4.96 2.35
C ARG A 97 13.21 -3.83 1.44
N LEU A 98 12.47 -2.73 1.38
CA LEU A 98 12.87 -1.56 0.59
C LEU A 98 14.15 -0.91 1.14
N ALA A 99 14.31 -0.89 2.47
CA ALA A 99 15.53 -0.44 3.12
C ALA A 99 16.72 -1.36 2.80
N ALA A 100 16.53 -2.68 2.84
CA ALA A 100 17.55 -3.65 2.45
C ALA A 100 17.98 -3.52 0.98
N THR A 101 17.13 -2.93 0.12
CA THR A 101 17.46 -2.63 -1.28
C THR A 101 18.02 -1.22 -1.50
N GLY A 102 18.21 -0.43 -0.43
CA GLY A 102 18.74 0.94 -0.49
C GLY A 102 17.76 1.99 -1.02
N LEU A 103 16.46 1.67 -1.14
CA LEU A 103 15.44 2.63 -1.58
C LEU A 103 14.88 3.46 -0.42
N LEU A 104 15.03 2.96 0.81
CA LEU A 104 14.59 3.64 2.03
C LEU A 104 15.71 3.67 3.06
N THR A 105 15.70 4.72 3.86
CA THR A 105 16.35 4.75 5.17
C THR A 105 15.28 4.65 6.23
N VAL A 106 15.51 3.83 7.25
CA VAL A 106 14.59 3.64 8.37
C VAL A 106 15.33 4.01 9.64
N GLU A 107 14.77 4.96 10.39
CA GLU A 107 15.22 5.35 11.72
C GLU A 107 14.17 4.96 12.75
N GLU A 108 14.57 4.25 13.80
CA GLU A 108 13.72 4.03 14.97
C GLU A 108 14.05 5.08 16.02
N ARG A 109 13.10 6.01 16.26
CA ARG A 109 13.23 7.00 17.32
C ARG A 109 12.48 6.49 18.54
N GLN A 110 13.21 6.34 19.64
CA GLN A 110 12.60 6.08 20.93
C GLN A 110 11.87 7.34 21.38
N THR A 111 10.56 7.26 21.50
CA THR A 111 9.75 8.26 22.21
C THR A 111 9.33 7.68 23.55
N LEU A 112 8.90 8.52 24.49
CA LEU A 112 8.52 8.10 25.84
C LEU A 112 7.34 7.12 25.91
N VAL A 113 6.61 6.88 24.82
CA VAL A 113 5.38 6.06 24.81
C VAL A 113 5.43 4.91 23.81
N VAL A 114 5.92 5.13 22.59
CA VAL A 114 6.06 4.08 21.57
C VAL A 114 7.21 4.41 20.60
N PRO A 115 8.08 3.44 20.24
CA PRO A 115 9.05 3.63 19.18
C PRO A 115 8.35 4.09 17.90
N THR A 116 8.73 5.27 17.41
CA THR A 116 8.21 5.82 16.17
C THR A 116 9.22 5.58 15.06
N ARG A 117 8.76 4.94 13.99
CA ARG A 117 9.57 4.59 12.84
C ARG A 117 9.49 5.71 11.81
N TRP A 118 10.61 6.40 11.62
CA TRP A 118 10.79 7.42 10.60
C TRP A 118 11.34 6.75 9.35
N VAL A 119 10.75 7.05 8.20
CA VAL A 119 11.09 6.38 6.95
C VAL A 119 11.28 7.42 5.87
N THR A 120 12.51 7.51 5.36
CA THR A 120 12.89 8.48 4.34
C THR A 120 13.21 7.76 3.03
N LEU A 121 12.66 8.23 1.92
CA LEU A 121 13.09 7.79 0.59
C LEU A 121 14.51 8.23 0.31
N THR A 122 15.38 7.27 0.01
CA THR A 122 16.74 7.53 -0.47
C THR A 122 16.73 7.94 -1.95
N THR A 123 15.71 7.51 -2.69
CA THR A 123 15.55 7.78 -4.14
C THR A 123 14.14 8.31 -4.43
N PRO A 124 13.89 9.62 -4.28
CA PRO A 124 12.59 10.23 -4.55
C PRO A 124 12.07 9.97 -5.98
N GLU A 125 12.99 9.82 -6.93
CA GLU A 125 12.72 9.55 -8.35
C GLU A 125 11.96 8.23 -8.54
N ALA A 126 12.14 7.26 -7.63
CA ALA A 126 11.42 6.00 -7.66
C ALA A 126 9.91 6.21 -7.43
N ALA A 127 9.53 7.05 -6.46
CA ALA A 127 8.13 7.39 -6.23
C ALA A 127 7.54 8.17 -7.41
N ASP A 128 8.31 9.09 -8.00
CA ASP A 128 7.87 9.82 -9.19
C ASP A 128 7.70 8.94 -10.41
N ALA A 129 8.59 7.96 -10.61
CA ALA A 129 8.47 6.98 -11.69
C ALA A 129 7.17 6.18 -11.54
N VAL A 130 6.82 5.76 -10.33
CA VAL A 130 5.54 5.07 -10.07
C VAL A 130 4.35 5.99 -10.31
N ARG A 131 4.39 7.25 -9.85
CA ARG A 131 3.34 8.24 -10.12
C ARG A 131 3.11 8.45 -11.61
N ARG A 132 4.19 8.62 -12.40
CA ARG A 132 4.13 8.75 -13.86
C ARG A 132 3.57 7.49 -14.53
N ARG A 133 3.99 6.30 -14.09
CA ARG A 133 3.45 5.02 -14.57
C ARG A 133 1.94 4.95 -14.36
N VAL A 134 1.46 5.27 -13.16
CA VAL A 134 0.02 5.28 -12.87
C VAL A 134 -0.71 6.34 -13.70
N ALA A 135 -0.14 7.54 -13.86
CA ALA A 135 -0.72 8.59 -14.72
C ALA A 135 -0.93 8.08 -16.16
N ALA A 136 0.10 7.45 -16.73
CA ALA A 136 0.05 6.89 -18.07
C ALA A 136 -1.01 5.78 -18.20
N LEU A 137 -1.13 4.91 -17.20
CA LEU A 137 -2.15 3.85 -17.17
C LEU A 137 -3.59 4.41 -17.10
N LEU A 138 -3.78 5.49 -16.34
CA LEU A 138 -5.07 6.16 -16.21
C LEU A 138 -5.45 6.95 -17.46
N ALA A 139 -4.48 7.52 -18.17
CA ALA A 139 -4.66 8.21 -19.44
C ALA A 139 -4.72 7.28 -20.65
N SER A 140 -4.28 6.02 -20.50
CA SER A 140 -4.15 5.07 -21.61
C SER A 140 -5.50 4.80 -22.30
N PRO A 141 -5.58 4.99 -23.64
CA PRO A 141 -6.81 4.75 -24.39
C PRO A 141 -7.12 3.25 -24.53
N GLY A 142 -8.36 2.94 -24.93
CA GLY A 142 -8.79 1.58 -25.24
C GLY A 142 -9.21 0.75 -24.01
N PRO A 143 -9.56 -0.53 -24.20
CA PRO A 143 -10.20 -1.33 -23.16
C PRO A 143 -9.23 -1.80 -22.07
N ALA A 144 -9.69 -1.81 -20.82
CA ALA A 144 -8.89 -2.19 -19.64
C ALA A 144 -8.24 -3.58 -19.74
N ARG A 145 -8.86 -4.51 -20.49
CA ARG A 145 -8.36 -5.87 -20.73
C ARG A 145 -6.99 -5.92 -21.43
N ARG A 146 -6.60 -4.87 -22.16
CA ARG A 146 -5.32 -4.79 -22.88
C ARG A 146 -4.14 -4.35 -22.01
N VAL A 147 -4.41 -3.78 -20.83
CA VAL A 147 -3.35 -3.39 -19.89
C VAL A 147 -2.71 -4.66 -19.30
N PRO A 148 -1.47 -4.68 -18.82
CA PRO A 148 -0.97 -5.83 -18.05
C PRO A 148 -1.75 -6.01 -16.73
N PRO A 149 -1.99 -7.24 -16.22
CA PRO A 149 -2.77 -7.46 -14.99
C PRO A 149 -2.22 -6.74 -13.75
N GLY A 150 -0.90 -6.75 -13.55
CA GLY A 150 -0.25 -6.03 -12.45
C GLY A 150 -0.42 -4.52 -12.54
N ASP A 151 -0.34 -3.95 -13.75
CA ASP A 151 -0.58 -2.53 -13.97
C ASP A 151 -2.05 -2.14 -13.72
N ALA A 152 -2.98 -2.96 -14.16
CA ALA A 152 -4.39 -2.77 -13.86
C ALA A 152 -4.64 -2.83 -12.34
N ALA A 153 -4.04 -3.77 -11.63
CA ALA A 153 -4.12 -3.85 -10.18
C ALA A 153 -3.54 -2.60 -9.50
N LEU A 154 -2.39 -2.10 -9.94
CA LEU A 154 -1.78 -0.89 -9.38
C LEU A 154 -2.70 0.32 -9.56
N ALA A 155 -3.22 0.53 -10.77
CA ALA A 155 -4.15 1.62 -11.05
C ALA A 155 -5.48 1.48 -10.29
N ALA A 156 -5.98 0.25 -10.11
CA ALA A 156 -7.17 -0.03 -9.30
C ALA A 156 -6.96 0.30 -7.82
N LEU A 157 -5.81 -0.09 -7.25
CA LEU A 157 -5.44 0.24 -5.87
C LEU A 157 -5.25 1.74 -5.67
N ALA A 158 -4.58 2.43 -6.60
CA ALA A 158 -4.42 3.87 -6.60
C ALA A 158 -5.77 4.60 -6.58
N ALA A 159 -6.69 4.21 -7.46
CA ALA A 159 -8.02 4.82 -7.55
C ALA A 159 -8.90 4.49 -6.33
N ALA A 160 -8.89 3.25 -5.84
CA ALA A 160 -9.60 2.87 -4.61
C ALA A 160 -9.08 3.65 -3.40
N ALA A 161 -7.76 3.84 -3.31
CA ALA A 161 -7.16 4.64 -2.27
C ALA A 161 -7.27 6.15 -2.53
N GLY A 162 -7.68 6.62 -3.71
CA GLY A 162 -7.66 8.04 -4.06
C GLY A 162 -6.27 8.67 -3.92
N LEU A 163 -5.23 7.93 -4.35
CA LEU A 163 -3.86 8.42 -4.36
C LEU A 163 -3.57 9.14 -5.67
N PRO A 164 -2.95 10.34 -5.65
CA PRO A 164 -2.52 11.02 -6.86
C PRO A 164 -1.66 10.10 -7.74
N PRO A 165 -1.84 10.11 -9.07
CA PRO A 165 -2.71 10.99 -9.85
C PRO A 165 -4.18 10.55 -9.93
N ALA A 166 -4.56 9.44 -9.29
CA ALA A 166 -5.94 8.98 -9.25
C ALA A 166 -6.75 9.74 -8.18
N HIS A 167 -8.07 9.78 -8.38
CA HIS A 167 -9.03 10.14 -7.35
C HIS A 167 -10.03 9.00 -7.13
N ARG A 168 -10.73 9.02 -5.99
CA ARG A 168 -11.78 8.03 -5.74
C ARG A 168 -12.87 8.14 -6.78
N GLY A 169 -13.30 7.01 -7.33
CA GLY A 169 -14.31 7.00 -8.39
C GLY A 169 -13.75 7.29 -9.79
N HIS A 170 -12.43 7.41 -9.96
CA HIS A 170 -11.83 7.60 -11.28
C HIS A 170 -12.32 6.52 -12.26
N PRO A 171 -12.97 6.89 -13.39
CA PRO A 171 -13.65 5.91 -14.27
C PRO A 171 -12.72 4.82 -14.78
N ARG A 172 -11.49 5.21 -15.16
CA ARG A 172 -10.46 4.27 -15.58
C ARG A 172 -10.04 3.31 -14.47
N GLY A 173 -9.84 3.80 -13.25
CA GLY A 173 -9.53 2.96 -12.09
C GLY A 173 -10.65 1.96 -11.79
N ALA A 174 -11.91 2.38 -11.84
CA ALA A 174 -13.06 1.48 -11.69
C ALA A 174 -13.10 0.39 -12.78
N ALA A 175 -12.75 0.73 -14.02
CA ALA A 175 -12.60 -0.26 -15.09
C ALA A 175 -11.47 -1.27 -14.80
N MET A 176 -10.34 -0.82 -14.26
CA MET A 176 -9.26 -1.71 -13.83
C MET A 176 -9.69 -2.60 -12.65
N THR A 177 -10.42 -2.06 -11.68
CA THR A 177 -10.97 -2.86 -10.57
C THR A 177 -11.95 -3.93 -11.07
N ARG A 178 -12.80 -3.61 -12.06
CA ARG A 178 -13.71 -4.61 -12.66
C ARG A 178 -12.95 -5.76 -13.30
N ARG A 179 -11.83 -5.47 -13.96
CA ARG A 179 -10.97 -6.50 -14.56
C ARG A 179 -10.38 -7.47 -13.52
N LEU A 180 -10.15 -7.05 -12.28
CA LEU A 180 -9.71 -7.97 -11.23
C LEU A 180 -10.73 -9.09 -10.97
N ALA A 181 -11.99 -8.95 -11.41
CA ALA A 181 -12.98 -10.00 -11.31
C ALA A 181 -12.64 -11.22 -12.19
N ASP A 182 -11.83 -11.04 -13.24
CA ASP A 182 -11.32 -12.14 -14.07
C ASP A 182 -10.36 -13.05 -13.29
N VAL A 183 -9.76 -12.54 -12.21
CA VAL A 183 -8.86 -13.27 -11.31
C VAL A 183 -9.66 -13.88 -10.15
N ALA A 184 -10.41 -13.03 -9.46
CA ALA A 184 -11.30 -13.44 -8.39
C ALA A 184 -12.40 -12.37 -8.20
N PRO A 185 -13.68 -12.70 -8.44
CA PRO A 185 -14.79 -11.76 -8.27
C PRO A 185 -14.86 -11.17 -6.85
N GLY A 186 -14.62 -12.00 -5.82
CA GLY A 186 -14.62 -11.57 -4.43
C GLY A 186 -13.47 -10.60 -4.11
N LEU A 187 -12.31 -10.74 -4.77
CA LEU A 187 -11.19 -9.82 -4.64
C LEU A 187 -11.54 -8.45 -5.21
N ALA A 188 -12.11 -8.42 -6.43
CA ALA A 188 -12.55 -7.17 -7.04
C ALA A 188 -13.58 -6.43 -6.17
N GLN A 189 -14.50 -7.17 -5.54
CA GLN A 189 -15.47 -6.60 -4.60
C GLN A 189 -14.79 -6.07 -3.32
N ALA A 190 -13.82 -6.81 -2.78
CA ALA A 190 -13.06 -6.36 -1.61
C ALA A 190 -12.27 -5.07 -1.89
N ILE A 191 -11.67 -4.93 -3.08
CA ILE A 191 -10.98 -3.70 -3.50
C ILE A 191 -11.95 -2.54 -3.70
N ARG A 192 -13.14 -2.76 -4.28
CA ARG A 192 -14.18 -1.71 -4.37
C ARG A 192 -14.59 -1.18 -2.99
N ASN A 193 -14.61 -2.05 -1.98
CA ASN A 193 -14.98 -1.71 -0.60
C ASN A 193 -13.80 -1.18 0.22
N LEU A 194 -12.58 -1.21 -0.31
CA LEU A 194 -11.38 -0.73 0.37
C LEU A 194 -11.50 0.71 0.91
N PRO A 195 -12.08 1.70 0.19
CA PRO A 195 -12.22 3.06 0.72
C PRO A 195 -12.93 3.12 2.08
N ALA A 196 -13.98 2.29 2.28
CA ALA A 196 -14.72 2.24 3.53
C ALA A 196 -13.87 1.63 4.66
N ASP A 197 -13.04 0.62 4.36
CA ASP A 197 -12.09 0.04 5.30
C ASP A 197 -10.96 1.03 5.67
N LEU A 198 -10.51 1.83 4.70
CA LEU A 198 -9.52 2.89 4.92
C LEU A 198 -10.08 4.01 5.80
N ALA A 199 -11.31 4.45 5.55
CA ALA A 199 -11.98 5.50 6.34
C ALA A 199 -12.28 5.08 7.79
N ARG A 200 -12.44 3.77 8.05
CA ARG A 200 -12.51 3.25 9.43
C ARG A 200 -11.16 3.28 10.14
N SER A 201 -10.07 3.13 9.40
CA SER A 201 -8.71 3.10 9.93
C SER A 201 -8.19 4.50 10.31
N THR A 202 -8.78 5.57 9.76
CA THR A 202 -8.43 6.97 10.06
C THR A 202 -9.07 7.53 11.34
N ARG A 203 -9.94 6.78 12.03
CA ARG A 203 -10.54 7.21 13.32
C ARG A 203 -9.69 6.88 14.56
N LEU A 204 -8.50 6.29 14.37
CA LEU A 204 -7.50 6.18 15.43
C LEU A 204 -6.72 7.50 15.49
N PRO A 205 -6.50 8.09 16.68
CA PRO A 205 -5.91 9.42 16.80
C PRO A 205 -4.56 9.48 16.09
N ALA A 206 -4.43 10.43 15.16
CA ALA A 206 -3.15 10.79 14.60
C ALA A 206 -2.25 11.28 15.73
N GLY A 207 -1.05 10.72 15.85
CA GLY A 207 -0.02 11.24 16.74
C GLY A 207 0.25 12.72 16.45
N PRO A 208 0.74 13.49 17.44
CA PRO A 208 0.71 14.94 17.41
C PRO A 208 1.46 15.49 16.19
N HIS A 209 0.78 16.38 15.48
CA HIS A 209 1.38 17.24 14.47
C HIS A 209 2.42 18.14 15.15
N HIS A 210 3.64 18.16 14.61
CA HIS A 210 4.71 19.01 15.09
C HIS A 210 4.42 20.46 14.64
N GLU A 211 3.98 21.31 15.56
CA GLU A 211 4.16 22.75 15.43
C GLU A 211 5.65 23.05 15.43
N GLY A 212 6.10 23.84 14.44
CA GLY A 212 7.49 24.21 14.25
C GLY A 212 8.05 25.02 15.44
N PRO A 213 9.38 25.11 15.55
CA PRO A 213 10.01 25.75 16.69
C PRO A 213 9.70 27.25 16.69
N GLY A 214 9.01 27.69 17.76
CA GLY A 214 8.78 29.09 18.05
C GLY A 214 10.10 29.85 18.21
N GLU A 215 10.13 31.00 17.57
CA GLU A 215 11.19 32.01 17.61
C GLU A 215 11.58 32.36 19.06
N PRO A 216 12.87 32.41 19.42
CA PRO A 216 13.28 32.77 20.77
C PRO A 216 13.05 34.26 21.05
N PRO A 217 12.62 34.64 22.26
CA PRO A 217 12.38 36.04 22.61
C PRO A 217 13.68 36.84 22.67
N ALA A 218 13.63 38.05 22.10
CA ALA A 218 14.71 39.03 22.14
C ALA A 218 15.08 39.42 23.58
N ALA A 219 16.35 39.29 23.92
CA ALA A 219 16.91 39.71 25.20
C ALA A 219 16.94 41.23 25.31
N ALA A 220 16.33 41.77 26.36
CA ALA A 220 16.47 43.16 26.79
C ALA A 220 17.85 43.38 27.42
N ALA A 221 18.54 44.44 26.98
CA ALA A 221 19.80 44.91 27.56
C ALA A 221 19.55 45.68 28.87
N PRO A 222 20.38 45.53 29.91
CA PRO A 222 20.38 46.45 31.04
C PRO A 222 21.18 47.73 30.73
N SER A 223 20.69 48.82 31.31
CA SER A 223 21.22 50.20 31.26
C SER A 223 22.58 50.37 31.93
#